data_AF-A6ULX8-F1
#
_entry.id   AF-A6ULX8-F1
#
_cell.length_a   1.000
_cell.length_b   1.000
_cell.length_c   1.000
_cell.angle_alpha   90.00
_cell.angle_beta   90.00
_cell.angle_gamma   90.00
#
_symmetry.space_group_name_H-M   'P 1'
#
loop_
_entity.id
_entity.type
_entity.pdbx_description
1 polymer ?
#
loop_
_entity_poly.entity_id
_entity_poly.type
_entity_poly.pdbx_seq_one_letter_code
_entity_poly.pdbx_strand_id
1 'polypeptide(L)'
;MTHAYQAFAPAEGNTVELESTSADADFRVERKEARSWRISLLSERASHWFEANFARGGQDARVFETDLVGANAFIRKARLDGFRTEYIGPLARSHF
;
A
#
# COMPACT_ATOMS: atom_id res chain seq x y z
N MET A 1 31.93 -35.23 -23.06
CA MET A 1 30.70 -34.51 -22.68
C MET A 1 30.46 -34.79 -21.22
N THR A 2 30.78 -33.86 -20.33
CA THR A 2 30.65 -34.05 -18.88
C THR A 2 30.28 -32.70 -18.27
N HIS A 3 28.99 -32.49 -18.00
CA HIS A 3 28.53 -31.34 -17.23
C HIS A 3 28.52 -31.73 -15.75
N ALA A 4 29.44 -31.14 -14.99
CA ALA A 4 29.45 -31.22 -13.53
C ALA A 4 28.28 -30.37 -12.98
N TYR A 5 27.40 -30.98 -12.19
CA TYR A 5 26.42 -30.28 -11.36
C TYR A 5 27.12 -29.85 -10.07
N GLN A 6 27.30 -28.54 -9.88
CA GLN A 6 27.79 -27.98 -8.63
C GLN A 6 26.59 -27.63 -7.74
N ALA A 7 26.55 -28.26 -6.57
CA ALA A 7 25.58 -28.00 -5.50
C ALA A 7 25.90 -26.68 -4.79
N PHE A 8 24.86 -25.89 -4.47
CA PHE A 8 24.96 -24.76 -3.56
C PHE A 8 23.99 -24.96 -2.40
N ALA A 9 24.55 -24.98 -1.18
CA ALA A 9 23.85 -24.97 0.09
C ALA A 9 23.44 -23.53 0.50
N PRO A 10 22.48 -23.35 1.42
CA PRO A 10 21.80 -22.07 1.64
C PRO A 10 22.47 -21.25 2.76
N ALA A 11 22.44 -19.92 2.61
CA ALA A 11 22.64 -18.98 3.71
C ALA A 11 21.70 -17.79 3.50
N GLU A 12 20.43 -17.95 3.90
CA GLU A 12 19.48 -16.83 3.93
C GLU A 12 19.54 -16.15 5.30
N GLY A 13 20.25 -15.04 5.32
CA GLY A 13 20.29 -14.11 6.43
C GLY A 13 20.48 -12.71 5.88
N ASN A 14 19.45 -12.19 5.20
CA ASN A 14 19.38 -10.76 4.95
C ASN A 14 17.92 -10.30 5.13
N THR A 15 17.69 -9.59 6.22
CA THR A 15 16.50 -8.79 6.46
C THR A 15 16.37 -7.78 5.33
N VAL A 16 15.63 -8.15 4.29
CA VAL A 16 15.20 -7.21 3.26
C VAL A 16 14.06 -6.40 3.85
N GLU A 17 14.36 -5.17 4.23
CA GLU A 17 13.40 -4.08 4.30
C GLU A 17 12.52 -4.16 3.05
N LEU A 18 11.27 -4.57 3.24
CA LEU A 18 10.27 -4.78 2.18
C LEU A 18 9.77 -3.43 1.67
N GLU A 19 10.67 -2.60 1.14
CA GLU A 19 10.32 -1.50 0.24
C GLU A 19 10.01 -2.07 -1.15
N SER A 20 9.02 -2.96 -1.20
CA SER A 20 8.37 -3.32 -2.46
C SER A 20 7.49 -2.13 -2.84
N THR A 21 7.99 -1.23 -3.67
CA THR A 21 7.17 -0.26 -4.37
C THR A 21 6.30 -1.02 -5.35
N SER A 22 5.03 -1.27 -4.99
CA SER A 22 4.04 -1.74 -5.95
C SER A 22 3.82 -0.59 -6.93
N ALA A 23 4.44 -0.68 -8.11
CA ALA A 23 4.45 0.39 -9.11
C ALA A 23 3.06 0.71 -9.73
N ASP A 24 1.99 0.04 -9.28
CA ASP A 24 0.66 0.06 -9.91
C ASP A 24 -0.49 0.48 -8.99
N ALA A 25 -0.25 0.75 -7.71
CA ALA A 25 -1.30 1.16 -6.77
C ALA A 25 -1.41 2.70 -6.70
N ASP A 26 -2.65 3.20 -6.70
CA ASP A 26 -2.93 4.62 -6.47
C ASP A 26 -2.95 4.96 -4.98
N PHE A 27 -3.40 4.02 -4.15
CA PHE A 27 -3.48 4.13 -2.71
C PHE A 27 -2.86 2.93 -2.00
N ARG A 28 -2.26 3.17 -0.85
CA ARG A 28 -1.84 2.13 0.11
C ARG A 28 -2.62 2.28 1.40
N VAL A 29 -3.27 1.21 1.83
CA VAL A 29 -4.01 1.15 3.09
C VAL A 29 -3.29 0.18 4.03
N GLU A 30 -2.67 0.72 5.07
CA GLU A 30 -1.93 -0.04 6.07
C GLU A 30 -2.71 -0.10 7.38
N ARG A 31 -2.84 -1.29 7.94
CA ARG A 31 -3.31 -1.42 9.33
C ARG A 31 -2.16 -1.07 10.28
N LYS A 32 -2.34 -0.04 11.12
CA LYS A 32 -1.45 0.25 12.25
C LYS A 32 -1.92 -0.46 13.51
N GLU A 33 -1.10 -0.39 14.57
CA GLU A 33 -1.48 -0.88 15.89
C GLU A 33 -2.72 -0.13 16.41
N ALA A 34 -3.48 -0.76 17.32
CA ALA A 34 -4.66 -0.18 17.97
C ALA A 34 -5.75 0.39 17.03
N ARG A 35 -6.19 -0.38 16.03
CA ARG A 35 -7.37 -0.10 15.17
C ARG A 35 -7.28 1.19 14.31
N SER A 36 -6.10 1.81 14.23
CA SER A 36 -5.84 2.91 13.31
C SER A 36 -5.44 2.35 11.93
N TRP A 37 -5.89 3.03 10.89
CA TRP A 37 -5.60 2.74 9.49
C TRP A 37 -4.90 3.93 8.87
N ARG A 38 -3.75 3.69 8.25
CA ARG A 38 -3.01 4.70 7.51
C ARG A 38 -3.30 4.54 6.02
N ILE A 39 -3.65 5.63 5.36
CA ILE A 39 -3.90 5.67 3.93
C ILE A 39 -2.86 6.60 3.30
N SER A 40 -2.07 6.07 2.38
CA SER A 40 -1.03 6.79 1.64
C SER A 40 -1.44 6.95 0.17
N LEU A 41 -1.35 8.16 -0.34
CA LEU A 41 -1.54 8.57 -1.74
C LEU A 41 -0.24 8.31 -2.50
N LEU A 42 -0.24 7.34 -3.41
CA LEU A 42 0.98 6.90 -4.12
C LEU A 42 1.11 7.53 -5.52
N SER A 43 0.00 7.88 -6.15
CA SER A 43 -0.03 8.48 -7.49
C SER A 43 -0.49 9.94 -7.46
N GLU A 44 -0.06 10.72 -8.46
CA GLU A 44 -0.48 12.12 -8.59
C GLU A 44 -2.01 12.22 -8.79
N ARG A 45 -2.54 11.33 -9.63
CA ARG A 45 -3.98 11.14 -9.85
C ARG A 45 -4.72 10.88 -8.53
N ALA A 46 -4.16 10.06 -7.62
CA ALA A 46 -4.73 9.79 -6.31
C ALA A 46 -4.81 11.06 -5.46
N SER A 47 -3.76 11.87 -5.44
CA SER A 47 -3.74 13.15 -4.73
C SER A 47 -4.81 14.11 -5.27
N HIS A 48 -4.88 14.29 -6.59
CA HIS A 48 -5.89 15.17 -7.22
C HIS A 48 -7.31 14.72 -6.90
N TRP A 49 -7.57 13.41 -6.96
CA TRP A 49 -8.86 12.85 -6.58
C TRP A 49 -9.17 13.04 -5.10
N PHE A 50 -8.18 12.86 -4.22
CA PHE A 50 -8.35 13.04 -2.79
C PHE A 50 -8.76 14.48 -2.46
N GLU A 51 -8.06 15.47 -3.01
CA GLU A 51 -8.38 16.89 -2.84
C GLU A 51 -9.79 17.22 -3.32
N ALA A 52 -10.18 16.71 -4.49
CA ALA A 52 -11.50 16.93 -5.06
C ALA A 52 -12.65 16.32 -4.24
N ASN A 53 -12.38 15.26 -3.46
CA ASN A 53 -13.43 14.49 -2.78
C ASN A 53 -13.48 14.68 -1.25
N PHE A 54 -12.38 15.08 -0.62
CA PHE A 54 -12.27 15.09 0.85
C PHE A 54 -11.89 16.46 1.43
N ALA A 55 -11.64 17.47 0.59
CA ALA A 55 -11.49 18.89 0.93
C ALA A 55 -10.87 19.13 2.33
N ARG A 56 -9.63 18.70 2.53
CA ARG A 56 -8.86 19.08 3.71
C ARG A 56 -8.05 20.31 3.34
N GLY A 57 -8.57 21.49 3.71
CA GLY A 57 -7.94 22.80 3.47
C GLY A 57 -6.64 23.04 4.24
N GLY A 58 -5.68 22.11 4.20
CA GLY A 58 -4.43 22.26 4.91
C GLY A 58 -3.50 21.07 4.76
N GLN A 59 -2.47 21.31 3.94
CA GLN A 59 -1.19 20.61 3.83
C GLN A 59 -1.19 19.28 3.10
N ASP A 60 -0.18 19.17 2.22
CA ASP A 60 0.43 18.05 1.47
C ASP A 60 0.55 16.71 2.21
N ALA A 61 -0.47 16.33 2.97
CA ALA A 61 -0.53 15.06 3.65
C ALA A 61 -0.89 14.01 2.61
N ARG A 62 0.12 13.55 1.86
CA ARG A 62 0.07 12.31 1.06
C ARG A 62 -0.24 11.08 1.92
N VAL A 63 -0.40 11.25 3.23
CA VAL A 63 -0.71 10.21 4.19
C VAL A 63 -1.70 10.76 5.20
N PHE A 64 -2.78 10.04 5.46
CA PHE A 64 -3.71 10.36 6.55
C PHE A 64 -4.12 9.12 7.32
N GLU A 65 -4.57 9.31 8.56
CA GLU A 65 -5.05 8.23 9.42
C GLU A 65 -6.56 8.30 9.62
N THR A 66 -7.17 7.12 9.74
CA THR A 66 -8.61 6.95 9.92
C THR A 66 -8.90 5.66 10.67
N ASP A 67 -10.15 5.48 11.10
CA ASP A 67 -10.59 4.23 11.71
C ASP A 67 -11.00 3.19 10.64
N LEU A 68 -11.42 2.00 11.08
CA LEU A 68 -11.86 0.95 10.16
C LEU A 68 -13.06 1.36 9.30
N VAL A 69 -13.97 2.19 9.83
CA VAL A 69 -15.17 2.63 9.13
C VAL A 69 -14.78 3.60 8.00
N GLY A 70 -13.92 4.56 8.31
CA GLY A 70 -13.37 5.52 7.34
C GLY A 70 -12.50 4.84 6.29
N ALA A 71 -11.67 3.87 6.66
CA ALA A 71 -10.87 3.11 5.70
C ALA A 71 -11.77 2.33 4.72
N ASN A 72 -12.80 1.65 5.21
CA ASN A 72 -13.74 0.91 4.36
C ASN A 72 -14.57 1.83 3.46
N ALA A 73 -14.98 3.01 3.95
CA ALA A 73 -15.67 4.00 3.15
C ALA A 73 -14.75 4.54 2.03
N PHE A 74 -13.50 4.85 2.36
CA PHE A 74 -12.49 5.31 1.44
C PHE A 74 -12.24 4.30 0.31
N ILE A 75 -11.92 3.05 0.66
CA ILE A 75 -11.63 1.98 -0.33
C ILE A 75 -12.81 1.79 -1.29
N ARG A 76 -14.04 1.79 -0.76
CA ARG A 76 -15.24 1.64 -1.59
C ARG A 76 -15.38 2.76 -2.61
N LYS A 77 -15.19 4.01 -2.18
CA LYS A 77 -15.29 5.17 -3.06
C LYS A 77 -14.16 5.19 -4.10
N ALA A 78 -12.93 4.93 -3.68
CA ALA A 78 -11.77 4.82 -4.55
C ALA A 78 -11.99 3.79 -5.67
N ARG A 79 -12.52 2.61 -5.34
CA ARG A 79 -12.82 1.57 -6.33
C ARG A 79 -13.94 1.95 -7.29
N LEU A 80 -15.01 2.60 -6.80
CA LEU A 80 -16.08 3.10 -7.66
C LEU A 80 -15.57 4.12 -8.69
N ASP A 81 -14.58 4.92 -8.29
CA ASP A 81 -13.94 5.92 -9.15
C ASP A 81 -12.75 5.34 -9.96
N GLY A 82 -12.53 4.01 -9.91
CA GLY A 82 -11.57 3.28 -10.74
C GLY A 82 -10.12 3.25 -10.24
N PHE A 83 -9.87 3.61 -8.98
CA PHE A 83 -8.53 3.67 -8.38
C PHE A 83 -8.11 2.33 -7.77
N ARG A 84 -6.82 2.01 -7.92
CA ARG A 84 -6.23 0.77 -7.40
C ARG A 84 -5.76 0.96 -5.97
N THR A 85 -6.11 0.02 -5.09
CA THR A 85 -5.71 0.11 -3.68
C THR A 85 -4.91 -1.13 -3.28
N GLU A 86 -3.68 -0.93 -2.80
CA GLU A 86 -2.95 -1.99 -2.11
C GLU A 86 -3.24 -1.98 -0.61
N TYR A 87 -3.45 -3.16 -0.06
CA TYR A 87 -3.69 -3.39 1.36
C TYR A 87 -2.46 -4.02 1.99
N ILE A 88 -1.96 -3.43 3.08
CA ILE A 88 -0.86 -3.97 3.88
C ILE A 88 -1.43 -4.38 5.24
N GLY A 89 -1.59 -5.70 5.40
CA GLY A 89 -1.94 -6.31 6.67
C GLY A 89 -0.70 -6.70 7.47
N PRO A 90 -0.88 -7.07 8.76
CA PRO A 90 0.22 -7.45 9.64
C PRO A 90 0.97 -8.73 9.21
N LEU A 91 0.41 -9.52 8.29
CA LEU A 91 0.95 -10.81 7.86
C LEU A 91 1.17 -10.92 6.35
N ALA A 92 0.56 -10.04 5.54
CA ALA A 92 0.61 -10.13 4.07
C ALA A 92 0.17 -8.83 3.39
N ARG A 93 0.62 -8.65 2.14
CA ARG A 93 0.16 -7.62 1.20
C ARG A 93 -0.89 -8.20 0.26
N SER A 94 -1.94 -7.44 -0.07
CA SER A 94 -2.98 -7.85 -1.00
C SER A 94 -3.34 -6.70 -1.95
N HIS A 95 -3.60 -7.00 -3.23
CA HIS A 95 -3.92 -6.03 -4.26
C HIS A 95 -5.37 -6.19 -4.71
N PHE A 96 -6.14 -5.11 -4.76
CA PHE A 96 -7.56 -5.12 -5.11
C PHE A 96 -8.01 -3.86 -5.85
#